data_AF-A0A536CEA7-F1
#
_entry.id   AF-A0A536CEA7-F1
#
_cell.length_a   1.000
_cell.length_b   1.000
_cell.length_c   1.000
_cell.angle_alpha   90.00
_cell.angle_beta   90.00
_cell.angle_gamma   90.00
#
_symmetry.space_group_name_H-M   'P 1'
#
loop_
_entity.id
_entity.type
_entity.pdbx_description
1 polymer ?
#
loop_
_entity_poly.entity_id
_entity_poly.type
_entity_poly.pdbx_seq_one_letter_code
_entity_poly.pdbx_strand_id
1 'polypeptide(L)'
;MYDIAAEHAPAIGAAIFLVVSLWLALRAVSALARRRVTWAVTLVETYRATSAITKLAGVLMLVSGVTHLALIPSHEGITGVLFVINGLGFIVLGAAAFLTGWWRRPAVLWLVATVVAYVVWTVAGWETPDQIGIACKLIELVALGLVIRLGHPGRRTWPRRLWRAVAFPMLVSLATLGIWVGGLAHPDALHAHPGALLQPVAEAATPEQRKAAARLLSDTRTSIARYQDPATAIAAGFKPGPASSAEPLRHFENPANTNAVLDPNHPQALVYVQTKHGLRLIGAMYQMKRTGQWGPDPGGPLTQWHQHEGICLSPFGFEFSFETPFWTCPVGSTSITTPPMLHVWIIDNGKEGPFAADLDKTIQKTLQRS
;
A
#
# COMPACT_ATOMS: atom_id res chain seq x y z
N MET A 1 -1.65 -3.75 4.64
CA MET A 1 -0.48 -3.12 3.96
C MET A 1 -0.71 -1.63 4.06
N TYR A 2 0.29 -0.80 4.40
CA TYR A 2 0.02 0.62 4.70
C TYR A 2 -0.57 1.33 3.48
N ASP A 3 -1.78 1.87 3.62
CA ASP A 3 -2.42 2.70 2.60
C ASP A 3 -1.97 4.16 2.74
N ILE A 4 -2.26 5.00 1.74
CA ILE A 4 -2.11 6.44 1.86
C ILE A 4 -3.23 6.93 2.77
N ALA A 5 -2.88 7.47 3.94
CA ALA A 5 -3.84 8.18 4.77
C ALA A 5 -4.48 9.31 3.93
N ALA A 6 -5.81 9.38 3.87
CA ALA A 6 -6.51 10.32 2.97
C ALA A 6 -6.10 11.78 3.25
N GLU A 7 -5.86 12.08 4.51
CA GLU A 7 -5.34 13.34 5.04
C GLU A 7 -3.90 13.66 4.59
N HIS A 8 -3.11 12.66 4.19
CA HIS A 8 -1.73 12.84 3.72
C HIS A 8 -1.64 13.02 2.20
N ALA A 9 -2.68 12.68 1.43
CA ALA A 9 -2.70 12.82 -0.03
C ALA A 9 -2.30 14.22 -0.58
N PRO A 10 -2.66 15.35 0.06
CA PRO A 10 -2.22 16.69 -0.38
C PRO A 10 -0.69 16.86 -0.42
N ALA A 11 0.06 16.09 0.37
CA ALA A 11 1.52 16.17 0.42
C ALA A 11 2.18 15.71 -0.90
N ILE A 12 1.54 14.81 -1.65
CA ILE A 12 1.98 14.39 -3.00
C ILE A 12 1.87 15.57 -3.96
N GLY A 13 0.72 16.26 -3.94
CA GLY A 13 0.48 17.46 -4.74
C GLY A 13 1.50 18.56 -4.44
N ALA A 14 1.81 18.79 -3.17
CA ALA A 14 2.80 19.77 -2.75
C ALA A 14 4.22 19.44 -3.25
N ALA A 15 4.64 18.17 -3.19
CA ALA A 15 5.93 17.73 -3.70
C ALA A 15 6.05 17.90 -5.23
N ILE A 16 5.02 17.49 -5.99
CA ILE A 16 4.99 17.67 -7.45
C ILE A 16 5.02 19.16 -7.80
N PHE A 17 4.19 19.96 -7.13
CA PHE A 17 4.13 21.41 -7.34
C PHE A 17 5.48 22.08 -7.11
N LEU A 18 6.22 21.68 -6.07
CA LEU A 18 7.58 22.19 -5.81
C LEU A 18 8.52 21.88 -6.98
N VAL A 19 8.57 20.63 -7.45
CA VAL A 19 9.49 20.24 -8.52
C VAL A 19 9.20 21.00 -9.81
N VAL A 20 7.91 21.13 -10.17
CA VAL A 20 7.47 21.91 -11.34
C VAL A 20 7.82 23.38 -11.16
N SER A 21 7.58 23.95 -9.98
CA SER A 21 7.88 25.35 -9.66
C SER A 21 9.38 25.65 -9.73
N LEU A 22 10.23 24.75 -9.20
CA LEU A 22 11.69 24.87 -9.30
C LEU A 22 12.16 24.83 -10.76
N TRP A 23 11.59 23.94 -11.57
CA TRP A 23 11.92 23.86 -12.99
C TRP A 23 11.53 25.13 -13.75
N LEU A 24 10.32 25.64 -13.52
CA LEU A 24 9.85 26.90 -14.11
C LEU A 24 10.69 28.10 -13.65
N ALA A 25 11.03 28.18 -12.37
CA ALA A 25 11.90 29.23 -11.82
C ALA A 25 13.28 29.19 -12.47
N LEU A 26 13.90 28.01 -12.61
CA LEU A 26 15.19 27.88 -13.30
C LEU A 26 15.10 28.30 -14.78
N ARG A 27 14.00 28.01 -15.47
CA ARG A 27 13.76 28.47 -16.85
C ARG A 27 13.62 30.00 -16.93
N ALA A 28 12.87 30.60 -16.01
CA ALA A 28 12.68 32.05 -15.93
C ALA A 28 13.99 32.78 -15.63
N VAL A 29 14.75 32.34 -14.62
CA VAL A 29 16.06 32.88 -14.29
C VAL A 29 17.03 32.69 -15.46
N SER A 30 17.01 31.55 -16.13
CA SER A 30 17.83 31.33 -17.34
C SER A 30 17.47 32.28 -18.48
N ALA A 31 16.19 32.64 -18.64
CA ALA A 31 15.76 33.63 -19.62
C ALA A 31 16.26 35.04 -19.26
N LEU A 32 16.21 35.42 -17.98
CA LEU A 32 16.77 36.68 -17.48
C LEU A 32 18.30 36.74 -17.66
N ALA A 33 18.99 35.64 -17.41
CA ALA A 33 20.44 35.54 -17.65
C ALA A 33 20.78 35.73 -19.13
N ARG A 34 19.99 35.18 -20.06
CA ARG A 34 20.14 35.43 -21.52
C ARG A 34 19.93 36.90 -21.88
N ARG A 35 19.11 37.63 -21.11
CA ARG A 35 18.93 39.09 -21.23
C ARG A 35 20.01 39.91 -20.50
N ARG A 36 21.09 39.26 -20.03
CA ARG A 36 22.23 39.87 -19.32
C ARG A 36 21.87 40.58 -18.02
N VAL A 37 20.81 40.14 -17.34
CA VAL A 37 20.51 40.59 -15.97
C VAL A 37 21.58 40.04 -15.03
N THR A 38 22.37 40.92 -14.40
CA THR A 38 23.60 40.58 -13.67
C THR A 38 23.42 39.53 -12.59
N TRP A 39 22.45 39.70 -11.69
CA TRP A 39 22.18 38.74 -10.62
C TRP A 39 21.74 37.36 -11.16
N ALA A 40 20.99 37.34 -12.28
CA ALA A 40 20.49 36.12 -12.88
C ALA A 40 21.63 35.34 -13.57
N VAL A 41 22.58 36.04 -14.19
CA VAL A 41 23.80 35.45 -14.74
C VAL A 41 24.60 34.77 -13.62
N THR A 42 24.90 35.50 -12.53
CA THR A 42 25.65 34.96 -11.38
C THR A 42 24.96 33.72 -10.79
N LEU A 43 23.64 33.77 -10.64
CA LEU A 43 22.87 32.66 -10.08
C LEU A 43 22.90 31.42 -11.00
N VAL A 44 22.72 31.59 -12.31
CA VAL A 44 22.77 30.49 -13.28
C VAL A 44 24.17 29.88 -13.37
N GLU A 45 25.22 30.70 -13.33
CA GLU A 45 26.60 30.22 -13.33
C GLU A 45 26.93 29.46 -12.05
N THR A 46 26.53 29.98 -10.89
CA THR A 46 26.70 29.29 -9.59
C THR A 46 25.96 27.96 -9.57
N TYR A 47 24.71 27.95 -10.06
CA TYR A 47 23.93 26.73 -10.20
C TYR A 47 24.62 25.75 -11.15
N ARG A 48 25.09 26.18 -12.33
CA ARG A 48 25.80 25.30 -13.28
C ARG A 48 27.08 24.72 -12.70
N ALA A 49 27.87 25.52 -11.98
CA ALA A 49 29.11 25.10 -11.31
C ALA A 49 28.88 24.11 -10.15
N THR A 50 27.67 24.11 -9.56
CA THR A 50 27.32 23.18 -8.48
C THR A 50 27.25 21.74 -8.98
N SER A 51 27.83 20.79 -8.23
CA SER A 51 27.82 19.37 -8.61
C SER A 51 26.41 18.80 -8.73
N ALA A 52 26.22 17.81 -9.62
CA ALA A 52 24.93 17.12 -9.78
C ALA A 52 24.45 16.46 -8.48
N ILE A 53 25.38 15.92 -7.68
CA ILE A 53 25.07 15.29 -6.39
C ILE A 53 24.57 16.33 -5.38
N THR A 54 25.20 17.51 -5.32
CA THR A 54 24.74 18.61 -4.46
C THR A 54 23.37 19.12 -4.88
N LYS A 55 23.13 19.28 -6.19
CA LYS A 55 21.82 19.67 -6.73
C LYS A 55 20.73 18.68 -6.31
N LEU A 56 20.96 17.39 -6.52
CA LEU A 56 20.01 16.35 -6.17
C LEU A 56 19.75 16.30 -4.66
N ALA A 57 20.80 16.34 -3.83
CA ALA A 57 20.64 16.35 -2.37
C ALA A 57 19.85 17.59 -1.88
N GLY A 58 20.13 18.77 -2.45
CA GLY A 58 19.38 19.99 -2.16
C GLY A 58 17.91 19.89 -2.51
N VAL A 59 17.59 19.39 -3.71
CA VAL A 59 16.20 19.18 -4.16
C VAL A 59 15.48 18.16 -3.29
N LEU A 60 16.11 17.03 -2.95
CA LEU A 60 15.50 16.02 -2.07
C LEU A 60 15.20 16.56 -0.68
N MET A 61 16.09 17.38 -0.11
CA MET A 61 15.81 18.09 1.14
C MET A 61 14.64 19.07 0.99
N LEU A 62 14.59 19.86 -0.09
CA LEU A 62 13.45 20.77 -0.34
C LEU A 62 12.13 20.02 -0.48
N VAL A 63 12.12 18.88 -1.20
CA VAL A 63 10.94 18.01 -1.32
C VAL A 63 10.52 17.49 0.05
N SER A 64 11.43 16.92 0.83
CA SER A 64 11.12 16.48 2.20
C SER A 64 10.57 17.64 3.03
N GLY A 65 11.16 18.83 2.95
CA GLY A 65 10.72 20.01 3.69
C GLY A 65 9.28 20.42 3.37
N VAL A 66 8.94 20.51 2.08
CA VAL A 66 7.57 20.84 1.66
C VAL A 66 6.58 19.74 2.03
N THR A 67 6.97 18.46 1.90
CA THR A 67 6.14 17.34 2.32
C THR A 67 5.84 17.41 3.82
N HIS A 68 6.82 17.67 4.69
CA HIS A 68 6.57 17.83 6.12
C HIS A 68 5.62 18.98 6.43
N LEU A 69 5.76 20.12 5.74
CA LEU A 69 4.85 21.24 5.93
C LEU A 69 3.42 20.91 5.46
N ALA A 70 3.29 20.16 4.37
CA ALA A 70 1.99 19.75 3.85
C ALA A 70 1.26 18.74 4.76
N LEU A 71 2.00 18.01 5.61
CA LEU A 71 1.46 17.06 6.57
C LEU A 71 1.00 17.70 7.90
N ILE A 72 1.32 18.98 8.15
CA ILE A 72 0.94 19.67 9.40
C ILE A 72 -0.56 19.55 9.74
N PRO A 73 -1.51 19.75 8.79
CA PRO A 73 -2.93 19.70 9.11
C PRO A 73 -3.42 18.35 9.68
N SER A 74 -2.66 17.28 9.44
CA SER A 74 -2.96 15.92 9.87
C SER A 74 -2.40 15.58 11.25
N HIS A 75 -1.61 16.47 11.86
CA HIS A 75 -0.91 16.20 13.11
C HIS A 75 -1.19 17.29 14.15
N GLU A 76 -1.75 16.90 15.30
CA GLU A 76 -2.06 17.81 16.39
C GLU A 76 -0.92 17.89 17.44
N GLY A 77 -1.01 18.90 18.31
CA GLY A 77 -0.12 19.04 19.47
C GLY A 77 1.36 19.14 19.12
N ILE A 78 2.19 18.39 19.85
CA ILE A 78 3.65 18.44 19.70
C ILE A 78 4.13 17.86 18.36
N THR A 79 3.42 16.88 17.81
CA THR A 79 3.79 16.24 16.54
C THR A 79 3.69 17.26 15.40
N GLY A 80 2.61 18.03 15.31
CA GLY A 80 2.47 19.11 14.32
C GLY A 80 3.60 20.16 14.41
N VAL A 81 4.02 20.53 15.62
CA VAL A 81 5.16 21.46 15.83
C VAL A 81 6.46 20.85 15.32
N LEU A 82 6.70 19.56 15.56
CA LEU A 82 7.89 18.86 15.04
C LEU A 82 7.88 18.79 13.51
N PHE A 83 6.72 18.62 12.88
CA PHE A 83 6.57 18.69 11.41
C PHE A 83 6.91 20.09 10.87
N VAL A 84 6.49 21.17 11.55
CA VAL A 84 6.89 22.55 11.20
C VAL A 84 8.41 22.71 11.27
N ILE A 85 9.01 22.30 12.39
CA ILE A 85 10.47 22.42 12.61
C ILE A 85 11.23 21.64 11.54
N ASN A 86 10.82 20.39 11.27
CA ASN A 86 11.42 19.55 10.25
C ASN A 86 11.30 20.17 8.86
N GLY A 87 10.09 20.60 8.49
CA GLY A 87 9.79 21.20 7.20
C GLY A 87 10.64 22.43 6.91
N LEU A 88 10.68 23.37 7.86
CA LEU A 88 11.48 24.59 7.74
C LEU A 88 12.99 24.28 7.75
N GLY A 89 13.44 23.37 8.62
CA GLY A 89 14.84 22.96 8.69
C GLY A 89 15.34 22.40 7.37
N PHE A 90 14.55 21.53 6.73
CA PHE A 90 14.87 20.99 5.42
C PHE A 90 14.87 22.03 4.30
N ILE A 91 13.92 22.98 4.31
CA ILE A 91 13.91 24.07 3.33
C ILE A 91 15.17 24.92 3.46
N VAL A 92 15.53 25.30 4.69
CA VAL A 92 16.72 26.10 4.97
C VAL A 92 17.99 25.37 4.55
N LEU A 93 18.14 24.09 4.91
CA LEU A 93 19.31 23.28 4.57
C LEU A 93 19.39 22.99 3.06
N GLY A 94 18.25 22.76 2.41
CA GLY A 94 18.12 22.59 0.97
C GLY A 94 18.57 23.83 0.21
N ALA A 95 18.13 25.02 0.64
CA ALA A 95 18.59 26.30 0.08
C ALA A 95 20.07 26.57 0.40
N ALA A 96 20.52 26.31 1.63
CA ALA A 96 21.90 26.53 2.07
C ALA A 96 22.91 25.70 1.27
N ALA A 97 22.49 24.56 0.68
CA ALA A 97 23.31 23.75 -0.21
C ALA A 97 23.80 24.48 -1.47
N PHE A 98 23.10 25.55 -1.87
CA PHE A 98 23.44 26.37 -3.03
C PHE A 98 24.07 27.72 -2.66
N LEU A 99 23.95 28.12 -1.39
CA LEU A 99 24.30 29.47 -0.94
C LEU A 99 25.52 29.51 -0.02
N THR A 100 25.89 28.39 0.60
CA THR A 100 26.89 28.36 1.69
C THR A 100 27.86 27.20 1.54
N GLY A 101 29.01 27.27 2.23
CA GLY A 101 29.97 26.15 2.31
C GLY A 101 29.80 25.23 3.52
N TRP A 102 29.04 25.65 4.54
CA TRP A 102 28.97 24.96 5.84
C TRP A 102 27.75 24.03 5.99
N TRP A 103 26.79 24.07 5.06
CA TRP A 103 25.52 23.32 5.11
C TRP A 103 25.65 21.82 5.32
N ARG A 104 26.77 21.21 4.87
CA ARG A 104 26.90 19.75 4.80
C ARG A 104 26.84 19.07 6.17
N ARG A 105 27.49 19.64 7.20
CA ARG A 105 27.52 19.03 8.54
C ARG A 105 26.14 19.13 9.22
N PRO A 106 25.49 20.31 9.27
CA PRO A 106 24.12 20.43 9.75
C PRO A 106 23.14 19.54 9.00
N ALA A 107 23.25 19.43 7.67
CA ALA A 107 22.37 18.56 6.88
C ALA A 107 22.48 17.09 7.28
N VAL A 108 23.68 16.56 7.49
CA VAL A 108 23.86 15.18 7.99
C VAL A 108 23.22 14.99 9.35
N LEU A 109 23.45 15.92 10.29
CA LEU A 109 22.88 15.82 11.63
C LEU A 109 21.34 15.87 11.60
N TRP A 110 20.78 16.76 10.79
CA TRP A 110 19.33 16.91 10.64
C TRP A 110 18.68 15.67 10.02
N LEU A 111 19.26 15.14 8.94
CA LEU A 111 18.78 13.93 8.27
C LEU A 111 18.85 12.69 9.18
N VAL A 112 19.90 12.56 10.00
CA VAL A 112 19.99 11.47 10.97
C VAL A 112 18.96 11.65 12.08
N ALA A 113 18.83 12.86 12.63
CA ALA A 113 17.90 13.15 13.72
C ALA A 113 16.45 12.87 13.33
N THR A 114 16.05 13.27 12.12
CA THR A 114 14.68 13.08 11.60
C THR A 114 14.33 11.61 11.36
N VAL A 115 15.26 10.81 10.80
CA VAL A 115 15.06 9.37 10.63
C VAL A 115 14.95 8.67 11.99
N VAL A 116 15.85 8.99 12.93
CA VAL A 116 15.81 8.41 14.29
C VAL A 116 14.52 8.80 15.02
N ALA A 117 14.12 10.07 14.94
CA ALA A 117 12.90 10.56 15.57
C ALA A 117 11.66 9.81 15.04
N TYR A 118 11.56 9.60 13.73
CA TYR A 118 10.44 8.85 13.13
C TYR A 118 10.40 7.39 13.59
N VAL A 119 11.55 6.71 13.65
CA VAL A 119 11.62 5.33 14.18
C VAL A 119 11.18 5.30 15.65
N VAL A 120 11.61 6.25 16.46
CA VAL A 120 11.19 6.33 17.88
C VAL A 120 9.68 6.58 17.99
N TRP A 121 9.14 7.50 17.20
CA TRP A 121 7.70 7.86 17.24
C TRP A 121 6.80 6.68 16.84
N THR A 122 7.19 5.97 15.78
CA THR A 122 6.46 4.79 15.29
C THR A 122 6.54 3.61 16.26
N VAL A 123 7.71 3.34 16.83
CA VAL A 123 7.87 2.27 17.85
C VAL A 123 7.11 2.60 19.13
N ALA A 124 7.01 3.87 19.51
CA ALA A 124 6.23 4.31 20.66
C ALA A 124 4.71 4.28 20.42
N GLY A 125 4.26 4.02 19.18
CA GLY A 125 2.84 4.00 18.81
C GLY A 125 2.20 5.40 18.75
N TRP A 126 3.01 6.46 18.69
CA TRP A 126 2.53 7.85 18.61
C TRP A 126 2.27 8.31 17.18
N GLU A 127 2.78 7.57 16.20
CA GLU A 127 2.52 7.75 14.77
C GLU A 127 2.33 6.37 14.14
N THR A 128 1.31 6.23 13.31
CA THR A 128 1.15 5.03 12.48
C THR A 128 1.94 5.20 11.20
N PRO A 129 2.83 4.27 10.82
CA PRO A 129 3.50 4.36 9.53
C PRO A 129 2.47 4.36 8.40
N ASP A 130 2.58 5.32 7.50
CA ASP A 130 1.79 5.37 6.27
C ASP A 130 2.73 5.46 5.06
N GLN A 131 2.18 5.35 3.84
CA GLN A 131 3.01 5.38 2.62
C GLN A 131 3.80 6.69 2.47
N ILE A 132 3.21 7.83 2.86
CA ILE A 132 3.83 9.14 2.66
C ILE A 132 4.94 9.36 3.69
N GLY A 133 4.73 8.99 4.94
CA GLY A 133 5.77 8.96 5.97
C GLY A 133 6.95 8.09 5.57
N ILE A 134 6.68 6.87 5.08
CA ILE A 134 7.70 5.93 4.59
C ILE A 134 8.48 6.50 3.40
N ALA A 135 7.78 7.00 2.38
CA ALA A 135 8.41 7.58 1.18
C ALA A 135 9.27 8.80 1.55
N CYS A 136 8.80 9.63 2.48
CA CYS A 136 9.52 10.78 2.98
C CYS A 136 10.83 10.37 3.68
N LYS A 137 10.79 9.34 4.54
CA LYS A 137 12.02 8.81 5.16
C LYS A 137 12.97 8.19 4.15
N LEU A 138 12.48 7.53 3.10
CA LEU A 138 13.33 7.01 2.03
C LEU A 138 14.05 8.15 1.28
N ILE A 139 13.33 9.24 0.96
CA ILE A 139 13.92 10.45 0.35
C ILE A 139 15.03 11.03 1.23
N GLU A 140 14.80 11.10 2.54
CA GLU A 140 15.80 11.58 3.51
C GLU A 140 17.02 10.67 3.58
N LEU A 141 16.84 9.34 3.62
CA LEU A 141 17.94 8.39 3.58
C LEU A 141 18.74 8.50 2.29
N VAL A 142 18.06 8.74 1.16
CA VAL A 142 18.73 8.97 -0.12
C VAL A 142 19.56 10.25 -0.06
N ALA A 143 18.98 11.35 0.41
CA ALA A 143 19.68 12.62 0.60
C ALA A 143 20.89 12.47 1.52
N LEU A 144 20.75 11.76 2.65
CA LEU A 144 21.83 11.49 3.61
C LEU A 144 22.99 10.76 2.93
N GLY A 145 22.71 9.73 2.14
CA GLY A 145 23.71 9.03 1.35
C GLY A 145 24.51 9.93 0.43
N LEU A 146 23.82 10.80 -0.31
CA LEU A 146 24.43 11.76 -1.23
C LEU A 146 25.30 12.78 -0.48
N VAL A 147 24.79 13.36 0.62
CA VAL A 147 25.50 14.35 1.44
C VAL A 147 26.73 13.74 2.10
N ILE A 148 26.63 12.50 2.58
CA ILE A 148 27.77 11.76 3.10
C ILE A 148 28.80 11.60 2.01
N ARG A 149 28.44 11.24 0.76
CA ARG A 149 29.37 11.00 -0.36
C ARG A 149 30.17 12.24 -0.78
N LEU A 150 29.60 13.44 -0.65
CA LEU A 150 30.25 14.72 -1.02
C LEU A 150 31.52 15.07 -0.22
N GLY A 151 31.85 14.38 0.88
CA GLY A 151 33.06 14.67 1.66
C GLY A 151 34.39 14.28 0.95
N HIS A 152 35.40 15.17 1.05
CA HIS A 152 36.70 15.11 0.36
C HIS A 152 37.36 13.72 0.26
N PRO A 153 38.03 13.41 -0.87
CA PRO A 153 38.76 12.16 -1.13
C PRO A 153 40.18 12.13 -0.52
N GLY A 154 40.47 12.94 0.50
CA GLY A 154 41.78 12.92 1.17
C GLY A 154 42.12 11.53 1.73
N ARG A 155 43.42 11.16 1.73
CA ARG A 155 44.03 9.88 2.16
C ARG A 155 43.19 9.13 3.19
N ARG A 156 42.22 8.34 2.71
CA ARG A 156 41.29 7.57 3.54
C ARG A 156 41.60 6.10 3.39
N THR A 157 41.72 5.42 4.53
CA THR A 157 41.97 3.98 4.63
C THR A 157 40.86 3.19 3.91
N TRP A 158 41.22 2.05 3.33
CA TRP A 158 40.31 1.15 2.60
C TRP A 158 38.99 0.81 3.34
N PRO A 159 38.97 0.58 4.68
CA PRO A 159 37.73 0.31 5.41
C PRO A 159 36.71 1.46 5.33
N ARG A 160 37.16 2.72 5.34
CA ARG A 160 36.28 3.90 5.26
C ARG A 160 35.73 4.15 3.85
N ARG A 161 36.39 3.63 2.81
CA ARG A 161 35.88 3.64 1.43
C ARG A 161 34.84 2.54 1.24
N LEU A 162 35.12 1.33 1.73
CA LEU A 162 34.19 0.20 1.70
C LEU A 162 32.90 0.55 2.45
N TRP A 163 33.00 1.06 3.68
CA TRP A 163 31.82 1.46 4.47
C TRP A 163 30.94 2.48 3.73
N ARG A 164 31.49 3.49 3.04
CA ARG A 164 30.68 4.44 2.25
C ARG A 164 30.06 3.82 0.99
N ALA A 165 30.67 2.78 0.44
CA ALA A 165 30.14 2.07 -0.72
C ALA A 165 28.98 1.14 -0.34
N VAL A 166 29.02 0.54 0.86
CA VAL A 166 28.00 -0.42 1.31
C VAL A 166 26.93 0.20 2.23
N ALA A 167 27.24 1.30 2.94
CA ALA A 167 26.30 1.90 3.91
C ALA A 167 25.01 2.41 3.27
N PHE A 168 25.07 2.98 2.06
CA PHE A 168 23.89 3.44 1.33
C PHE A 168 22.94 2.30 0.95
N PRO A 169 23.38 1.26 0.19
CA PRO A 169 22.52 0.14 -0.13
C PRO A 169 22.08 -0.63 1.13
N MET A 170 22.91 -0.70 2.17
CA MET A 170 22.55 -1.33 3.43
C MET A 170 21.45 -0.55 4.18
N LEU A 171 21.51 0.79 4.24
CA LEU A 171 20.47 1.63 4.84
C LEU A 171 19.15 1.52 4.06
N VAL A 172 19.19 1.54 2.72
CA VAL A 172 17.99 1.33 1.89
C VAL A 172 17.41 -0.06 2.10
N SER A 173 18.26 -1.09 2.18
CA SER A 173 17.82 -2.48 2.42
C SER A 173 17.21 -2.64 3.82
N LEU A 174 17.82 -2.05 4.85
CA LEU A 174 17.30 -2.07 6.22
C LEU A 174 15.99 -1.29 6.36
N ALA A 175 15.86 -0.14 5.70
CA ALA A 175 14.60 0.61 5.66
C ALA A 175 13.49 -0.18 4.96
N THR A 176 13.82 -0.80 3.81
CA THR A 176 12.90 -1.68 3.08
C THR A 176 12.48 -2.87 3.96
N LEU A 177 13.43 -3.54 4.61
CA LEU A 177 13.14 -4.65 5.52
C LEU A 177 12.27 -4.20 6.71
N GLY A 178 12.53 -3.03 7.28
CA GLY A 178 11.72 -2.46 8.36
C GLY A 178 10.27 -2.19 7.95
N ILE A 179 10.04 -1.72 6.72
CA ILE A 179 8.70 -1.53 6.14
C ILE A 179 7.99 -2.89 6.00
N TRP A 180 8.69 -3.91 5.50
CA TRP A 180 8.16 -5.28 5.40
C TRP A 180 7.80 -5.85 6.77
N VAL A 181 8.70 -5.75 7.75
CA VAL A 181 8.47 -6.25 9.10
C VAL A 181 7.32 -5.49 9.77
N GLY A 182 7.26 -4.16 9.64
CA GLY A 182 6.18 -3.35 10.19
C GLY A 182 4.82 -3.71 9.63
N GLY A 183 4.72 -3.83 8.29
CA GLY A 183 3.47 -4.17 7.60
C GLY A 183 3.03 -5.63 7.78
N LEU A 184 3.96 -6.55 8.09
CA LEU A 184 3.64 -7.95 8.42
C LEU A 184 3.36 -8.15 9.92
N ALA A 185 3.94 -7.33 10.80
CA ALA A 185 3.81 -7.47 12.25
C ALA A 185 2.56 -6.77 12.82
N HIS A 186 1.97 -5.82 12.10
CA HIS A 186 0.73 -5.15 12.48
C HIS A 186 -0.36 -5.48 11.47
N PRO A 187 -1.13 -6.57 11.66
CA PRO A 187 -2.34 -6.77 10.88
C PRO A 187 -3.28 -5.62 11.21
N ASP A 188 -3.53 -4.74 10.24
CA ASP A 188 -4.57 -3.75 10.38
C ASP A 188 -5.93 -4.45 10.31
N ALA A 189 -6.86 -4.05 11.18
CA ALA A 189 -8.14 -4.75 11.37
C ALA A 189 -9.01 -4.83 10.10
N LEU A 190 -8.70 -3.99 9.11
CA LEU A 190 -9.36 -3.98 7.81
C LEU A 190 -8.72 -4.94 6.80
N HIS A 191 -7.60 -5.60 7.07
CA HIS A 191 -7.06 -6.60 6.14
C HIS A 191 -7.34 -8.01 6.64
N ALA A 192 -8.14 -8.78 5.90
CA ALA A 192 -8.38 -10.18 6.21
C ALA A 192 -7.12 -11.03 5.97
N HIS A 193 -6.41 -10.73 4.88
CA HIS A 193 -5.14 -11.35 4.49
C HIS A 193 -4.36 -10.43 3.54
N PRO A 194 -3.12 -10.75 3.13
CA PRO A 194 -2.37 -9.94 2.18
C PRO A 194 -3.18 -9.68 0.91
N GLY A 195 -3.36 -8.41 0.57
CA GLY A 195 -4.12 -7.98 -0.60
C GLY A 195 -5.64 -8.14 -0.49
N ALA A 196 -6.24 -8.31 0.70
CA ALA A 196 -7.69 -8.28 0.88
C ALA A 196 -8.12 -7.25 1.92
N LEU A 197 -8.84 -6.22 1.48
CA LEU A 197 -9.40 -5.16 2.29
C LEU A 197 -10.86 -5.47 2.64
N LEU A 198 -11.23 -5.39 3.91
CA LEU A 198 -12.57 -5.56 4.47
C LEU A 198 -13.36 -4.26 4.39
N GLN A 199 -14.67 -4.39 4.20
CA GLN A 199 -15.61 -3.29 4.31
C GLN A 199 -15.59 -2.72 5.74
N PRO A 200 -15.44 -1.39 5.92
CA PRO A 200 -15.57 -0.77 7.23
C PRO A 200 -16.99 -0.95 7.79
N VAL A 201 -17.09 -1.48 9.01
CA VAL A 201 -18.34 -1.80 9.72
C VAL A 201 -18.20 -1.46 11.20
N ALA A 202 -19.32 -1.44 11.93
CA ALA A 202 -19.30 -1.27 13.38
C ALA A 202 -18.56 -2.42 14.07
N GLU A 203 -17.99 -2.17 15.26
CA GLU A 203 -17.21 -3.17 16.01
C GLU A 203 -18.04 -4.39 16.46
N ALA A 204 -19.32 -4.19 16.75
CA ALA A 204 -20.21 -5.24 17.25
C ALA A 204 -21.52 -5.32 16.46
N ALA A 205 -21.96 -6.54 16.17
CA ALA A 205 -23.22 -6.79 15.47
C ALA A 205 -24.44 -6.65 16.39
N THR A 206 -25.46 -5.95 15.90
CA THR A 206 -26.77 -5.84 16.55
C THR A 206 -27.53 -7.17 16.55
N PRO A 207 -28.56 -7.34 17.39
CA PRO A 207 -29.43 -8.52 17.35
C PRO A 207 -30.10 -8.74 15.98
N GLU A 208 -30.52 -7.65 15.32
CA GLU A 208 -31.11 -7.67 13.99
C GLU A 208 -30.11 -8.15 12.95
N GLN A 209 -28.87 -7.66 13.03
CA GLN A 209 -27.78 -8.09 12.15
C GLN A 209 -27.43 -9.57 12.34
N ARG A 210 -27.38 -10.06 13.58
CA ARG A 210 -27.19 -11.50 13.87
C ARG A 210 -28.31 -12.35 13.25
N LYS A 211 -29.56 -11.90 13.38
CA LYS A 211 -30.72 -12.59 12.78
C LYS A 211 -30.66 -12.58 11.26
N ALA A 212 -30.31 -11.45 10.66
CA ALA A 212 -30.19 -11.31 9.21
C ALA A 212 -29.02 -12.14 8.65
N ALA A 213 -27.87 -12.17 9.32
CA ALA A 213 -26.75 -13.05 8.98
C ALA A 213 -27.14 -14.53 9.06
N ALA A 214 -27.80 -14.96 10.15
CA ALA A 214 -28.28 -16.34 10.28
C ALA A 214 -29.27 -16.72 9.16
N ARG A 215 -30.15 -15.79 8.78
CA ARG A 215 -31.08 -15.98 7.67
C ARG A 215 -30.35 -16.10 6.34
N LEU A 216 -29.41 -15.21 6.04
CA LEU A 216 -28.60 -15.25 4.83
C LEU A 216 -27.87 -16.60 4.67
N LEU A 217 -27.28 -17.11 5.75
CA LEU A 217 -26.63 -18.42 5.75
C LEU A 217 -27.62 -19.55 5.46
N SER A 218 -28.77 -19.55 6.13
CA SER A 218 -29.82 -20.56 5.95
C SER A 218 -30.39 -20.56 4.53
N ASP A 219 -30.71 -19.37 4.01
CA ASP A 219 -31.30 -19.19 2.69
C ASP A 219 -30.28 -19.60 1.61
N THR A 220 -29.00 -19.22 1.77
CA THR A 220 -27.91 -19.65 0.89
C THR A 220 -27.75 -21.16 0.91
N ARG A 221 -27.67 -21.79 2.09
CA ARG A 221 -27.52 -23.24 2.20
C ARG A 221 -28.66 -23.99 1.50
N THR A 222 -29.88 -23.50 1.65
CA THR A 222 -31.08 -24.11 1.07
C THR A 222 -31.09 -23.95 -0.45
N SER A 223 -30.80 -22.75 -0.97
CA SER A 223 -30.87 -22.46 -2.40
C SER A 223 -29.84 -23.23 -3.21
N ILE A 224 -28.61 -23.35 -2.69
CA ILE A 224 -27.50 -23.99 -3.41
C ILE A 224 -27.43 -25.50 -3.22
N ALA A 225 -28.26 -26.08 -2.35
CA ALA A 225 -28.23 -27.53 -2.06
C ALA A 225 -28.37 -28.40 -3.32
N ARG A 226 -29.11 -27.92 -4.34
CA ARG A 226 -29.28 -28.59 -5.64
C ARG A 226 -27.98 -28.71 -6.44
N TYR A 227 -26.97 -27.91 -6.13
CA TYR A 227 -25.69 -27.86 -6.84
C TYR A 227 -24.61 -28.71 -6.17
N GLN A 228 -24.97 -29.61 -5.24
CA GLN A 228 -24.01 -30.56 -4.69
C GLN A 228 -23.29 -31.36 -5.78
N ASP A 229 -24.02 -31.71 -6.85
CA ASP A 229 -23.45 -32.25 -8.08
C ASP A 229 -23.00 -31.10 -9.01
N PRO A 230 -21.69 -30.99 -9.33
CA PRO A 230 -21.17 -29.99 -10.26
C PRO A 230 -21.83 -30.03 -11.65
N ALA A 231 -22.31 -31.19 -12.12
CA ALA A 231 -23.00 -31.26 -13.41
C ALA A 231 -24.31 -30.47 -13.39
N THR A 232 -25.02 -30.46 -12.26
CA THR A 232 -26.23 -29.65 -12.08
C THR A 232 -25.92 -28.15 -12.09
N ALA A 233 -24.78 -27.74 -11.49
CA ALA A 233 -24.32 -26.36 -11.56
C ALA A 233 -23.99 -25.94 -13.00
N ILE A 234 -23.27 -26.78 -13.73
CA ILE A 234 -22.91 -26.51 -15.14
C ILE A 234 -24.17 -26.41 -16.01
N ALA A 235 -25.12 -27.32 -15.83
CA ALA A 235 -26.40 -27.29 -16.54
C ALA A 235 -27.21 -26.01 -16.24
N ALA A 236 -27.08 -25.46 -15.02
CA ALA A 236 -27.68 -24.19 -14.62
C ALA A 236 -26.90 -22.93 -15.08
N GLY A 237 -25.84 -23.11 -15.88
CA GLY A 237 -25.08 -22.02 -16.49
C GLY A 237 -23.87 -21.55 -15.68
N PHE A 238 -23.54 -22.22 -14.57
CA PHE A 238 -22.29 -21.95 -13.85
C PHE A 238 -21.09 -22.50 -14.64
N LYS A 239 -20.02 -21.72 -14.73
CA LYS A 239 -18.80 -22.05 -15.47
C LYS A 239 -17.63 -22.13 -14.49
N PRO A 240 -16.80 -23.18 -14.53
CA PRO A 240 -15.61 -23.23 -13.70
C PRO A 240 -14.68 -22.07 -14.07
N GLY A 241 -14.28 -21.30 -13.06
CA GLY A 241 -13.25 -20.27 -13.19
C GLY A 241 -11.89 -20.88 -13.55
N PRO A 242 -10.92 -20.05 -13.94
CA PRO A 242 -9.57 -20.50 -14.29
C PRO A 242 -8.96 -21.29 -13.13
N ALA A 243 -8.42 -22.48 -13.45
CA ALA A 243 -7.79 -23.33 -12.47
C ALA A 243 -6.43 -22.75 -12.06
N SER A 244 -6.36 -22.06 -10.91
CA SER A 244 -5.08 -21.73 -10.28
C SER A 244 -4.55 -22.94 -9.52
N SER A 245 -3.23 -23.14 -9.55
CA SER A 245 -2.53 -24.10 -8.67
C SER A 245 -2.33 -23.54 -7.26
N ALA A 246 -2.52 -22.23 -7.07
CA ALA A 246 -2.40 -21.54 -5.79
C ALA A 246 -3.72 -21.54 -5.00
N GLU A 247 -4.87 -21.66 -5.67
CA GLU A 247 -6.19 -21.74 -5.04
C GLU A 247 -6.77 -23.15 -5.13
N PRO A 248 -6.89 -23.87 -4.00
CA PRO A 248 -7.49 -25.20 -3.98
C PRO A 248 -9.02 -25.18 -4.06
N LEU A 249 -9.61 -23.99 -4.00
CA LEU A 249 -11.04 -23.77 -4.17
C LEU A 249 -11.34 -23.55 -5.64
N ARG A 250 -12.51 -24.01 -6.07
CA ARG A 250 -13.01 -23.84 -7.43
C ARG A 250 -14.27 -23.01 -7.37
N HIS A 251 -14.17 -21.78 -7.84
CA HIS A 251 -15.30 -20.90 -8.05
C HIS A 251 -15.93 -21.22 -9.39
N PHE A 252 -17.19 -21.60 -9.36
CA PHE A 252 -18.02 -21.80 -10.54
C PHE A 252 -18.87 -20.55 -10.67
N GLU A 253 -18.62 -19.72 -11.66
CA GLU A 253 -19.24 -18.40 -11.84
C GLU A 253 -20.46 -18.46 -12.77
N ASN A 254 -21.48 -17.66 -12.51
CA ASN A 254 -22.65 -17.54 -13.37
C ASN A 254 -22.83 -16.11 -13.90
N PRO A 255 -22.48 -15.83 -15.17
CA PRO A 255 -22.63 -14.52 -15.78
C PRO A 255 -24.09 -14.02 -15.84
N ALA A 256 -25.09 -14.91 -15.78
CA ALA A 256 -26.49 -14.49 -15.75
C ALA A 256 -26.84 -13.77 -14.43
N ASN A 257 -26.07 -14.04 -13.37
CA ASN A 257 -26.33 -13.52 -12.03
C ASN A 257 -25.59 -12.20 -11.75
N THR A 258 -24.84 -11.62 -12.68
CA THR A 258 -24.00 -10.42 -12.46
C THR A 258 -24.75 -9.19 -11.91
N ASN A 259 -26.07 -9.10 -12.11
CA ASN A 259 -26.88 -7.98 -11.60
C ASN A 259 -27.60 -8.29 -10.28
N ALA A 260 -27.55 -9.53 -9.78
CA ALA A 260 -28.15 -9.87 -8.50
C ALA A 260 -27.26 -9.35 -7.36
N VAL A 261 -27.86 -8.68 -6.37
CA VAL A 261 -27.11 -8.14 -5.22
C VAL A 261 -27.52 -8.93 -3.99
N LEU A 262 -26.59 -9.74 -3.48
CA LEU A 262 -26.78 -10.57 -2.28
C LEU A 262 -28.12 -11.35 -2.29
N ASP A 263 -28.44 -12.00 -3.42
CA ASP A 263 -29.63 -12.84 -3.58
C ASP A 263 -29.25 -14.32 -3.49
N PRO A 264 -29.66 -15.03 -2.41
CA PRO A 264 -29.39 -16.45 -2.24
C PRO A 264 -29.82 -17.34 -3.40
N ASN A 265 -30.83 -16.97 -4.17
CA ASN A 265 -31.30 -17.78 -5.30
C ASN A 265 -30.44 -17.61 -6.56
N HIS A 266 -29.68 -16.52 -6.64
CA HIS A 266 -28.86 -16.13 -7.79
C HIS A 266 -27.43 -15.73 -7.34
N PRO A 267 -26.65 -16.64 -6.71
CA PRO A 267 -25.28 -16.33 -6.33
C PRO A 267 -24.41 -16.12 -7.57
N GLN A 268 -23.45 -15.19 -7.52
CA GLN A 268 -22.51 -14.95 -8.62
C GLN A 268 -21.56 -16.13 -8.81
N ALA A 269 -21.15 -16.79 -7.73
CA ALA A 269 -20.40 -18.03 -7.82
C ALA A 269 -20.77 -19.06 -6.76
N LEU A 270 -20.57 -20.34 -7.11
CA LEU A 270 -20.57 -21.47 -6.19
C LEU A 270 -19.13 -21.85 -5.87
N VAL A 271 -18.86 -22.21 -4.62
CA VAL A 271 -17.50 -22.53 -4.16
C VAL A 271 -17.41 -24.02 -3.86
N TYR A 272 -16.55 -24.70 -4.61
CA TYR A 272 -16.23 -26.12 -4.40
C TYR A 272 -14.82 -26.28 -3.86
N VAL A 273 -14.60 -27.31 -3.04
CA VAL A 273 -13.26 -27.80 -2.70
C VAL A 273 -12.99 -29.09 -3.48
N GLN A 274 -11.76 -29.23 -4.00
CA GLN A 274 -11.31 -30.49 -4.57
C GLN A 274 -10.93 -31.45 -3.43
N THR A 275 -11.65 -32.57 -3.32
CA THR A 275 -11.38 -33.67 -2.38
C THR A 275 -10.77 -34.86 -3.13
N LYS A 276 -10.42 -35.94 -2.41
CA LYS A 276 -9.98 -37.20 -3.05
C LYS A 276 -11.08 -37.88 -3.87
N HIS A 277 -12.34 -37.61 -3.55
CA HIS A 277 -13.50 -38.23 -4.17
C HIS A 277 -14.19 -37.34 -5.21
N GLY A 278 -13.72 -36.11 -5.42
CA GLY A 278 -14.25 -35.18 -6.41
C GLY A 278 -14.45 -33.77 -5.85
N LEU A 279 -15.27 -32.98 -6.54
CA LEU A 279 -15.62 -31.64 -6.07
C LEU A 279 -16.72 -31.74 -5.01
N ARG A 280 -16.55 -31.03 -3.90
CA ARG A 280 -17.55 -30.90 -2.84
C ARG A 280 -17.98 -29.44 -2.72
N LEU A 281 -19.28 -29.18 -2.80
CA LEU A 281 -19.84 -27.85 -2.56
C LEU A 281 -19.66 -27.45 -1.10
N ILE A 282 -19.06 -26.27 -0.86
CA ILE A 282 -18.78 -25.77 0.49
C ILE A 282 -19.30 -24.35 0.74
N GLY A 283 -19.75 -23.64 -0.29
CA GLY A 283 -20.31 -22.31 -0.11
C GLY A 283 -20.77 -21.64 -1.41
N ALA A 284 -21.13 -20.37 -1.28
CA ALA A 284 -21.39 -19.47 -2.38
C ALA A 284 -20.61 -18.16 -2.17
N MET A 285 -20.37 -17.44 -3.25
CA MET A 285 -19.77 -16.12 -3.24
C MET A 285 -20.72 -15.14 -3.93
N TYR A 286 -20.98 -14.03 -3.26
CA TYR A 286 -21.71 -12.90 -3.80
C TYR A 286 -20.71 -11.83 -4.18
N GLN A 287 -20.86 -11.23 -5.35
CA GLN A 287 -19.89 -10.27 -5.85
C GLN A 287 -20.60 -9.06 -6.44
N MET A 288 -20.09 -7.88 -6.09
CA MET A 288 -20.58 -6.61 -6.59
C MET A 288 -20.13 -6.39 -8.03
N LYS A 289 -20.90 -5.59 -8.78
CA LYS A 289 -20.65 -5.36 -10.21
C LYS A 289 -19.42 -4.50 -10.49
N ARG A 290 -19.07 -3.61 -9.57
CA ARG A 290 -18.03 -2.58 -9.75
C ARG A 290 -17.08 -2.56 -8.57
N THR A 291 -15.81 -2.31 -8.85
CA THR A 291 -14.80 -2.00 -7.82
C THR A 291 -15.18 -0.75 -7.03
N GLY A 292 -14.83 -0.71 -5.75
CA GLY A 292 -15.14 0.41 -4.85
C GLY A 292 -16.63 0.58 -4.51
N GLN A 293 -17.51 -0.30 -4.98
CA GLN A 293 -18.93 -0.32 -4.59
C GLN A 293 -19.18 -1.47 -3.63
N TRP A 294 -19.13 -1.16 -2.34
CA TRP A 294 -19.40 -2.09 -1.25
C TRP A 294 -20.82 -2.66 -1.30
N GLY A 295 -20.96 -3.89 -0.84
CA GLY A 295 -22.23 -4.60 -0.79
C GLY A 295 -23.11 -4.14 0.38
N PRO A 296 -24.39 -4.55 0.38
CA PRO A 296 -25.26 -4.32 1.53
C PRO A 296 -24.73 -5.08 2.75
N ASP A 297 -24.88 -4.49 3.93
CA ASP A 297 -24.32 -5.00 5.19
C ASP A 297 -25.42 -5.55 6.12
N PRO A 298 -26.04 -6.70 5.81
CA PRO A 298 -27.09 -7.26 6.64
C PRO A 298 -26.57 -7.82 7.96
N GLY A 299 -25.30 -8.24 8.02
CA GLY A 299 -24.71 -8.90 9.18
C GLY A 299 -23.80 -8.01 10.03
N GLY A 300 -23.53 -6.77 9.60
CA GLY A 300 -22.55 -5.92 10.28
C GLY A 300 -21.16 -6.57 10.23
N PRO A 301 -20.42 -6.54 11.34
CA PRO A 301 -19.11 -7.19 11.44
C PRO A 301 -19.13 -8.72 11.27
N LEU A 302 -20.31 -9.34 11.17
CA LEU A 302 -20.41 -10.77 10.87
C LEU A 302 -20.27 -11.06 9.38
N THR A 303 -20.70 -10.19 8.48
CA THR A 303 -20.66 -10.42 7.03
C THR A 303 -19.46 -9.72 6.42
N GLN A 304 -18.36 -10.45 6.24
CA GLN A 304 -17.09 -9.88 5.80
C GLN A 304 -17.04 -9.67 4.28
N TRP A 305 -17.72 -8.61 3.82
CA TRP A 305 -17.42 -8.08 2.50
C TRP A 305 -15.95 -7.68 2.43
N HIS A 306 -15.26 -8.15 1.41
CA HIS A 306 -13.87 -7.81 1.15
C HIS A 306 -13.64 -7.60 -0.34
N GLN A 307 -12.62 -6.83 -0.70
CA GLN A 307 -12.13 -6.74 -2.07
C GLN A 307 -10.65 -7.05 -2.08
N HIS A 308 -10.21 -7.72 -3.15
CA HIS A 308 -8.79 -7.97 -3.31
C HIS A 308 -8.14 -6.80 -4.03
N GLU A 309 -7.04 -6.30 -3.50
CA GLU A 309 -6.27 -5.18 -4.02
C GLU A 309 -4.82 -5.59 -4.21
N GLY A 310 -4.15 -4.89 -5.13
CA GLY A 310 -2.73 -5.11 -5.38
C GLY A 310 -2.42 -6.50 -5.95
N ILE A 311 -3.35 -7.12 -6.69
CA ILE A 311 -3.05 -8.35 -7.43
C ILE A 311 -2.31 -7.95 -8.72
N CYS A 312 -1.08 -8.43 -8.89
CA CYS A 312 -0.28 -8.16 -10.08
C CYS A 312 -0.49 -9.26 -11.13
N LEU A 313 -1.20 -8.92 -12.21
CA LEU A 313 -1.34 -9.79 -13.37
C LEU A 313 -0.20 -9.59 -14.36
N SER A 314 0.36 -10.70 -14.82
CA SER A 314 1.28 -10.70 -15.96
C SER A 314 0.59 -10.25 -17.26
N PRO A 315 1.33 -9.85 -18.31
CA PRO A 315 0.76 -9.56 -19.63
C PRO A 315 -0.06 -10.70 -20.24
N PHE A 316 0.12 -11.92 -19.73
CA PHE A 316 -0.53 -13.13 -20.20
C PHE A 316 -1.77 -13.51 -19.37
N GLY A 317 -2.19 -12.66 -18.43
CA GLY A 317 -3.46 -12.81 -17.70
C GLY A 317 -3.41 -13.76 -16.50
N PHE A 318 -2.24 -14.28 -16.14
CA PHE A 318 -2.05 -15.06 -14.91
C PHE A 318 -1.54 -14.19 -13.78
N GLU A 319 -1.99 -14.47 -12.57
CA GLU A 319 -1.47 -13.90 -11.34
C GLU A 319 0.03 -14.19 -11.22
N PHE A 320 0.81 -13.12 -11.13
CA PHE A 320 2.27 -13.19 -11.05
C PHE A 320 2.75 -12.96 -9.62
N SER A 321 2.13 -12.02 -8.91
CA SER A 321 2.48 -11.66 -7.53
C SER A 321 1.41 -10.76 -6.91
N PHE A 322 1.62 -10.36 -5.65
CA PHE A 322 1.01 -9.17 -5.09
C PHE A 322 1.91 -7.96 -5.30
N GLU A 323 1.36 -6.76 -5.17
CA GLU A 323 2.14 -5.54 -5.19
C GLU A 323 3.22 -5.54 -4.11
N THR A 324 4.37 -4.96 -4.46
CA THR A 324 5.39 -4.65 -3.45
C THR A 324 4.85 -3.58 -2.48
N PRO A 325 5.42 -3.44 -1.27
CA PRO A 325 5.09 -2.35 -0.32
C PRO A 325 5.18 -0.92 -0.87
N PHE A 326 5.64 -0.74 -2.10
CA PHE A 326 5.70 0.51 -2.83
C PHE A 326 4.58 0.66 -3.87
N TRP A 327 3.51 -0.16 -3.82
CA TRP A 327 2.42 -0.17 -4.81
C TRP A 327 2.93 -0.34 -6.25
N THR A 328 4.00 -1.13 -6.39
CA THR A 328 4.54 -1.47 -7.71
C THR A 328 4.42 -2.95 -7.95
N CYS A 329 3.82 -3.30 -9.08
CA CYS A 329 3.91 -4.62 -9.64
C CYS A 329 5.29 -4.86 -10.26
N PRO A 330 5.76 -6.13 -10.32
CA PRO A 330 6.93 -6.49 -11.10
C PRO A 330 6.87 -5.93 -12.52
N VAL A 331 8.01 -5.52 -13.06
CA VAL A 331 8.09 -4.86 -14.37
C VAL A 331 7.34 -5.68 -15.43
N GLY A 332 6.41 -5.04 -16.12
CA GLY A 332 5.57 -5.66 -17.13
C GLY A 332 4.25 -6.22 -16.61
N SER A 333 3.98 -6.18 -15.31
CA SER A 333 2.68 -6.59 -14.73
C SER A 333 1.82 -5.38 -14.38
N THR A 334 0.50 -5.55 -14.34
CA THR A 334 -0.46 -4.52 -13.96
C THR A 334 -1.20 -4.91 -12.69
N SER A 335 -1.37 -3.94 -11.79
CA SER A 335 -2.20 -4.11 -10.60
C SER A 335 -3.67 -4.10 -10.94
N ILE A 336 -4.43 -4.98 -10.31
CA ILE A 336 -5.88 -5.00 -10.38
C ILE A 336 -6.49 -5.03 -8.98
N THR A 337 -7.68 -4.45 -8.89
CA THR A 337 -8.58 -4.58 -7.74
C THR A 337 -9.79 -5.37 -8.19
N THR A 338 -10.21 -6.37 -7.41
CA THR A 338 -11.43 -7.11 -7.67
C THR A 338 -12.64 -6.35 -7.12
N PRO A 339 -13.83 -6.49 -7.72
CA PRO A 339 -15.05 -5.99 -7.08
C PRO A 339 -15.28 -6.64 -5.71
N PRO A 340 -15.84 -5.90 -4.74
CA PRO A 340 -16.18 -6.46 -3.42
C PRO A 340 -16.97 -7.76 -3.50
N MET A 341 -16.60 -8.71 -2.66
CA MET A 341 -17.21 -10.03 -2.57
C MET A 341 -17.46 -10.44 -1.12
N LEU A 342 -18.45 -11.31 -0.93
CA LEU A 342 -18.80 -11.91 0.34
C LEU A 342 -18.95 -13.42 0.15
N HIS A 343 -18.18 -14.19 0.90
CA HIS A 343 -18.31 -15.63 0.95
C HIS A 343 -19.30 -16.04 2.02
N VAL A 344 -20.08 -17.08 1.71
CA VAL A 344 -20.99 -17.73 2.65
C VAL A 344 -20.67 -19.21 2.64
N TRP A 345 -19.97 -19.64 3.69
CA TRP A 345 -19.57 -21.02 3.92
C TRP A 345 -20.74 -21.80 4.52
N ILE A 346 -21.24 -22.79 3.79
CA ILE A 346 -22.36 -23.63 4.27
C ILE A 346 -21.90 -24.75 5.20
N ILE A 347 -20.60 -24.90 5.37
CA ILE A 347 -19.91 -25.80 6.30
C ILE A 347 -19.49 -25.05 7.58
N ASP A 348 -19.09 -25.80 8.60
CA ASP A 348 -18.43 -25.22 9.76
C ASP A 348 -17.01 -24.77 9.39
N ASN A 349 -16.78 -23.46 9.37
CA ASN A 349 -15.50 -22.83 9.08
C ASN A 349 -14.66 -22.58 10.35
N GLY A 350 -14.94 -23.31 11.44
CA GLY A 350 -14.19 -23.23 12.67
C GLY A 350 -14.27 -21.85 13.32
N LYS A 351 -13.11 -21.30 13.69
CA LYS A 351 -13.02 -20.04 14.45
C LYS A 351 -13.32 -18.81 13.60
N GLU A 352 -13.12 -18.89 12.30
CA GLU A 352 -13.32 -17.80 11.34
C GLU A 352 -14.83 -17.56 11.09
N GLY A 353 -15.63 -18.61 11.18
CA GLY A 353 -17.08 -18.53 11.05
C GLY A 353 -17.60 -18.51 9.61
N PRO A 354 -18.93 -18.53 9.42
CA PRO A 354 -19.58 -18.85 8.15
C PRO A 354 -19.48 -17.76 7.08
N PHE A 355 -18.96 -16.59 7.42
CA PHE A 355 -18.87 -15.42 6.56
C PHE A 355 -17.45 -14.86 6.46
N ALA A 356 -16.47 -15.60 6.96
CA ALA A 356 -15.08 -15.18 6.86
C ALA A 356 -14.66 -15.01 5.40
N ALA A 357 -13.76 -14.06 5.14
CA ALA A 357 -13.16 -13.91 3.82
C ALA A 357 -12.46 -15.20 3.35
N ASP A 358 -11.80 -15.88 4.29
CA ASP A 358 -11.07 -17.12 4.03
C ASP A 358 -11.78 -18.38 4.56
N LEU A 359 -11.49 -19.51 3.91
CA LEU A 359 -11.72 -20.83 4.47
C LEU A 359 -10.56 -21.17 5.43
N ASP A 360 -10.88 -21.60 6.66
CA ASP A 360 -9.89 -22.03 7.63
C ASP A 360 -8.97 -23.11 7.03
N LYS A 361 -7.67 -22.87 7.07
CA LYS A 361 -6.66 -23.74 6.43
C LYS A 361 -6.64 -25.16 7.00
N THR A 362 -7.02 -25.35 8.26
CA THR A 362 -7.13 -26.66 8.91
C THR A 362 -8.36 -27.41 8.38
N ILE A 363 -9.48 -26.71 8.26
CA ILE A 363 -10.70 -27.25 7.67
C ILE A 363 -10.47 -27.59 6.19
N GLN A 364 -9.86 -26.71 5.42
CA GLN A 364 -9.53 -26.95 4.02
C GLN A 364 -8.68 -28.22 3.84
N LYS A 365 -7.59 -28.36 4.61
CA LYS A 365 -6.73 -29.56 4.58
C LYS A 365 -7.49 -30.83 4.95
N THR A 366 -8.45 -30.73 5.87
CA THR A 366 -9.27 -31.86 6.29
C THR A 366 -10.22 -32.29 5.16
N LEU A 367 -10.89 -31.33 4.52
CA LEU A 367 -11.80 -31.58 3.40
C LEU A 367 -11.08 -32.15 2.18
N GLN A 368 -9.84 -31.73 1.92
CA GLN A 368 -9.02 -32.26 0.83
C GLN A 368 -8.55 -33.70 1.08
N ARG A 369 -8.45 -34.10 2.35
CA ARG A 369 -8.01 -35.45 2.74
C ARG A 369 -9.14 -36.45 2.79
N SER A 370 -10.35 -35.98 3.09
CA SER A 370 -11.60 -36.71 2.82
C SER A 370 -11.81 -36.89 1.33
#